data_AF-C4J8S8-F1
#
_entry.id   AF-C4J8S8-F1
#
_cell.length_a   1.000
_cell.length_b   1.000
_cell.length_c   1.000
_cell.angle_alpha   90.00
_cell.angle_beta   90.00
_cell.angle_gamma   90.00
#
_symmetry.space_group_name_H-M   'P 1'
#
loop_
_entity.id
_entity.type
_entity.pdbx_description
1 polymer ?
#
loop_
_entity_poly.entity_id
_entity_poly.type
_entity_poly.pdbx_seq_one_letter_code
_entity_poly.pdbx_strand_id
1 'polypeptide(L)'
;MSRALARHPVPPFLKLRSTVCDDGYWMGRLDHKDWLAPNEVLKVFVNIRDTSLINSVFKKACSRRDYKPSEALYSLMIDRLACARRFSDVEELLSKARTEKLRFSDEFFYRLIKMYGNVAEHPQKAMDTLFAMPGYNCWPSTKTFNYVLHMLVCKRQYEVVHEVYSSAPRLGVTLDTCSFNILVKGLCQYGKFDEAISLLHEMPKQGCQPNATTYSTFMHFLCQRSQGRKSDRGIRPVQVNDF
;
A
#
# COMPACT_ATOMS: atom_id res chain seq x y z
N MET A 1 11.60 26.29 -1.20
CA MET A 1 11.72 25.79 0.18
C MET A 1 11.49 24.28 0.18
N SER A 2 12.57 23.51 0.21
CA SER A 2 12.54 22.04 0.09
C SER A 2 12.19 21.41 1.44
N ARG A 3 11.09 20.66 1.50
CA ARG A 3 10.66 19.92 2.70
C ARG A 3 11.55 18.69 2.91
N ALA A 4 12.34 18.72 3.99
CA ALA A 4 13.11 17.58 4.46
C ALA A 4 12.16 16.43 4.88
N LEU A 5 12.36 15.26 4.28
CA LEU A 5 11.71 14.02 4.68
C LEU A 5 12.28 13.58 6.03
N ALA A 6 11.44 13.59 7.07
CA ALA A 6 11.78 13.03 8.37
C ALA A 6 12.04 11.52 8.23
N ARG A 7 13.32 11.13 8.37
CA ARG A 7 13.74 9.73 8.39
C ARG A 7 13.30 9.12 9.72
N HIS A 8 12.49 8.07 9.69
CA HIS A 8 12.17 7.31 10.90
C HIS A 8 13.45 6.68 11.49
N PRO A 9 13.62 6.67 12.83
CA PRO A 9 14.81 6.13 13.45
C PRO A 9 14.85 4.62 13.26
N VAL A 10 15.93 4.15 12.66
CA VAL A 10 16.22 2.73 12.49
C VAL A 10 16.42 2.09 13.87
N PRO A 11 15.80 0.94 14.17
CA PRO A 11 15.98 0.21 15.43
C PRO A 11 17.46 0.06 15.83
N PRO A 12 17.82 0.12 17.13
CA PRO A 12 19.22 0.12 17.59
C PRO A 12 20.06 -1.06 17.08
N PHE A 13 19.45 -2.23 16.85
CA PHE A 13 20.13 -3.42 16.34
C PHE A 13 20.53 -3.35 14.87
N LEU A 14 20.06 -2.35 14.11
CA LEU A 14 20.45 -2.10 12.71
C LEU A 14 21.55 -1.02 12.58
N LYS A 15 22.06 -0.47 13.70
CA LYS A 15 23.06 0.61 13.71
C LYS A 15 24.53 0.15 13.66
N LEU A 16 24.82 -1.16 13.69
CA LEU A 16 26.19 -1.66 13.52
C LEU A 16 26.41 -2.11 12.07
N ARG A 17 26.87 -1.20 11.20
CA ARG A 17 27.47 -1.56 9.92
C ARG A 17 28.99 -1.63 10.09
N SER A 18 29.52 -2.84 10.17
CA SER A 18 30.96 -3.12 10.09
C SER A 18 31.50 -2.82 8.69
N THR A 19 32.67 -2.20 8.60
CA THR A 19 33.30 -1.68 7.38
C THR A 19 34.15 -2.71 6.61
N VAL A 20 34.21 -3.98 7.02
CA VAL A 20 35.25 -4.92 6.54
C VAL A 20 34.71 -6.15 5.77
N CYS A 21 33.41 -6.29 5.55
CA CYS A 21 32.85 -7.49 4.89
C CYS A 21 32.05 -7.14 3.63
N ASP A 22 32.41 -7.77 2.52
CA ASP A 22 31.66 -7.77 1.26
C ASP A 22 30.54 -8.82 1.26
N ASP A 23 29.73 -8.87 0.20
CA ASP A 23 28.62 -9.82 0.10
C ASP A 23 29.12 -11.26 0.03
N GLY A 24 30.30 -11.49 -0.56
CA GLY A 24 30.95 -12.80 -0.62
C GLY A 24 31.26 -13.38 0.75
N TYR A 25 31.78 -12.56 1.68
CA TYR A 25 31.99 -12.93 3.07
C TYR A 25 30.69 -13.43 3.73
N TRP A 26 29.60 -12.69 3.59
CA TRP A 26 28.32 -13.05 4.20
C TRP A 26 27.70 -14.30 3.58
N MET A 27 27.86 -14.48 2.27
CA MET A 27 27.45 -15.70 1.57
C MET A 27 28.24 -16.93 2.03
N GLY A 28 29.55 -16.79 2.26
CA GLY A 28 30.39 -17.87 2.79
C GLY A 28 29.98 -18.35 4.18
N ARG A 29 29.38 -17.46 5.00
CA ARG A 29 28.85 -17.86 6.32
C ARG A 29 27.67 -18.83 6.23
N LEU A 30 27.03 -19.01 5.08
CA LEU A 30 26.02 -20.06 4.92
C LEU A 30 26.61 -21.47 4.86
N ASP A 31 27.91 -21.62 4.60
CA ASP A 31 28.56 -22.94 4.48
C ASP A 31 29.52 -23.22 5.63
N HIS A 32 29.84 -22.23 6.47
CA HIS A 32 30.89 -22.35 7.49
C HIS A 32 30.59 -23.35 8.62
N LYS A 33 29.35 -23.82 8.75
CA LYS A 33 28.90 -24.73 9.82
C LYS A 33 27.89 -25.75 9.30
N ASP A 34 27.93 -26.94 9.90
CA ASP A 34 26.96 -28.01 9.68
C ASP A 34 25.56 -27.61 10.17
N TRP A 35 25.48 -26.81 11.22
CA TRP A 35 24.23 -26.25 11.73
C TRP A 35 24.23 -24.72 11.79
N LEU A 36 23.17 -24.09 11.28
CA LEU A 36 22.94 -22.65 11.34
C LEU A 36 21.64 -22.30 12.06
N ALA A 37 21.77 -21.59 13.19
CA ALA A 37 20.63 -21.03 13.90
C ALA A 37 19.92 -19.95 13.05
N PRO A 38 18.58 -19.79 13.15
CA PRO A 38 17.83 -18.82 12.36
C PRO A 38 18.32 -17.37 12.46
N ASN A 39 18.82 -16.97 13.63
CA ASN A 39 19.36 -15.62 13.85
C ASN A 39 20.68 -15.38 13.10
N GLU A 40 21.50 -16.41 12.87
CA GLU A 40 22.72 -16.28 12.08
C GLU A 40 22.38 -16.10 10.60
N VAL A 41 21.37 -16.81 10.10
CA VAL A 41 20.86 -16.60 8.74
C VAL A 41 20.29 -15.19 8.60
N LEU A 42 19.48 -14.72 9.55
CA LEU A 42 19.01 -13.33 9.56
C LEU A 42 20.16 -12.32 9.50
N LYS A 43 21.23 -12.52 10.27
CA LYS A 43 22.42 -11.63 10.22
C LYS A 43 23.06 -11.60 8.84
N VAL A 44 23.12 -12.73 8.12
CA VAL A 44 23.60 -12.76 6.72
C VAL A 44 22.72 -11.85 5.86
N PHE A 45 21.40 -12.06 5.86
CA PHE A 45 20.48 -11.29 5.02
C PHE A 45 20.36 -9.81 5.39
N VAL A 46 20.62 -9.44 6.64
CA VAL A 46 20.70 -8.03 7.04
C VAL A 46 21.91 -7.33 6.40
N ASN A 47 23.02 -8.05 6.23
CA ASN A 47 24.29 -7.45 5.82
C ASN A 47 24.60 -7.56 4.32
N ILE A 48 23.92 -8.43 3.56
CA ILE A 48 23.99 -8.43 2.09
C ILE A 48 23.69 -7.02 1.58
N ARG A 49 24.48 -6.43 0.70
CA ARG A 49 24.29 -5.09 0.16
C ARG A 49 23.56 -5.16 -1.16
N ASP A 50 24.01 -6.02 -2.06
CA ASP A 50 23.38 -6.22 -3.35
C ASP A 50 22.06 -6.97 -3.21
N THR A 51 20.97 -6.24 -3.40
CA THR A 51 19.62 -6.81 -3.35
C THR A 51 19.38 -7.82 -4.47
N SER A 52 20.17 -7.82 -5.56
CA SER A 52 20.11 -8.79 -6.65
C SER A 52 20.29 -10.24 -6.15
N LEU A 53 21.17 -10.41 -5.16
CA LEU A 53 21.61 -11.69 -4.61
C LEU A 53 20.63 -12.30 -3.60
N ILE A 54 19.67 -11.54 -3.08
CA ILE A 54 18.79 -12.00 -1.99
C ILE A 54 18.11 -13.33 -2.33
N ASN A 55 17.57 -13.48 -3.55
CA ASN A 55 16.89 -14.70 -3.96
C ASN A 55 17.83 -15.89 -4.19
N SER A 56 19.02 -15.68 -4.77
CA SER A 56 19.99 -16.76 -4.98
C SER A 56 20.53 -17.26 -3.63
N VAL A 57 20.84 -16.35 -2.72
CA VAL A 57 21.30 -16.66 -1.37
C VAL A 57 20.21 -17.35 -0.56
N PHE A 58 18.95 -16.96 -0.73
CA PHE A 58 17.82 -17.62 -0.07
C PHE A 58 17.58 -19.03 -0.56
N LYS A 59 17.68 -19.27 -1.87
CA LYS A 59 17.63 -20.63 -2.45
C LYS A 59 18.72 -21.51 -1.85
N LYS A 60 19.94 -20.99 -1.71
CA LYS A 60 21.06 -21.69 -1.06
C LYS A 60 20.81 -21.96 0.43
N ALA A 61 20.27 -21.00 1.17
CA ALA A 61 19.93 -21.21 2.58
C ALA A 61 18.84 -22.30 2.74
N CYS A 62 17.84 -22.31 1.85
CA CYS A 62 16.74 -23.28 1.87
C CYS A 62 17.15 -24.69 1.41
N SER A 63 18.23 -24.84 0.64
CA SER A 63 18.70 -26.18 0.23
C SER A 63 19.40 -26.92 1.38
N ARG A 64 19.69 -26.23 2.48
CA ARG A 64 20.23 -26.85 3.69
C ARG A 64 19.14 -27.61 4.44
N ARG A 65 19.43 -28.85 4.85
CA ARG A 65 18.47 -29.73 5.54
C ARG A 65 18.12 -29.27 6.96
N ASP A 66 19.02 -28.52 7.59
CA ASP A 66 18.94 -28.08 8.98
C ASP A 66 18.20 -26.74 9.15
N TYR A 67 17.79 -26.11 8.04
CA TYR A 67 17.24 -24.75 8.05
C TYR A 67 15.79 -24.72 7.56
N LYS A 68 14.95 -24.05 8.35
CA LYS A 68 13.60 -23.67 7.95
C LYS A 68 13.48 -22.14 7.99
N PRO A 69 13.08 -21.48 6.87
CA PRO A 69 12.83 -20.06 6.85
C PRO A 69 11.83 -19.60 7.91
N SER A 70 12.12 -18.47 8.55
CA SER A 70 11.22 -17.83 9.53
C SER A 70 10.45 -16.68 8.90
N GLU A 71 9.31 -16.31 9.51
CA GLU A 71 8.53 -15.12 9.13
C GLU A 71 9.39 -13.86 9.12
N ALA A 72 10.26 -13.69 10.13
CA ALA A 72 11.17 -12.55 10.23
C ALA A 72 12.12 -12.46 9.03
N LEU A 73 12.57 -13.60 8.49
CA LEU A 73 13.43 -13.61 7.31
C LEU A 73 12.66 -13.17 6.07
N TYR A 74 11.46 -13.71 5.85
CA TYR A 74 10.60 -13.30 4.72
C TYR A 74 10.26 -11.81 4.80
N SER A 75 9.83 -11.31 5.96
CA SER A 75 9.53 -9.89 6.15
C SER A 75 10.74 -9.02 5.79
N LEU A 76 11.93 -9.36 6.30
CA LEU A 76 13.16 -8.63 6.01
C LEU A 76 13.46 -8.62 4.50
N MET A 77 13.44 -9.79 3.86
CA MET A 77 13.77 -9.91 2.44
C MET A 77 12.77 -9.13 1.56
N ILE A 78 11.48 -9.29 1.83
CA ILE A 78 10.42 -8.61 1.07
C ILE A 78 10.52 -7.10 1.25
N ASP A 79 10.72 -6.61 2.48
CA ASP A 79 10.90 -5.17 2.74
C ASP A 79 12.07 -4.61 1.94
N ARG A 80 13.20 -5.33 1.93
CA ARG A 80 14.42 -4.90 1.23
C ARG A 80 14.24 -4.91 -0.29
N LEU A 81 13.65 -5.97 -0.84
CA LEU A 81 13.38 -6.07 -2.28
C LEU A 81 12.34 -5.05 -2.74
N ALA A 82 11.29 -4.79 -1.94
CA ALA A 82 10.31 -3.75 -2.20
C ALA A 82 10.96 -2.36 -2.20
N CYS A 83 11.86 -2.07 -1.26
CA CYS A 83 12.65 -0.82 -1.26
C CYS A 83 13.53 -0.69 -2.50
N ALA A 84 14.08 -1.80 -3.00
CA ALA A 84 14.88 -1.85 -4.23
C ALA A 84 14.04 -1.95 -5.51
N ARG A 85 12.70 -1.87 -5.42
CA ARG A 85 11.76 -2.01 -6.56
C ARG A 85 11.86 -3.33 -7.33
N ARG A 86 12.39 -4.37 -6.69
CA ARG A 86 12.50 -5.73 -7.25
C ARG A 86 11.20 -6.50 -7.02
N PHE A 87 10.10 -6.04 -7.62
CA PHE A 87 8.76 -6.55 -7.32
C PHE A 87 8.51 -7.98 -7.81
N SER A 88 9.14 -8.40 -8.90
CA SER A 88 9.07 -9.79 -9.36
C SER A 88 9.63 -10.75 -8.31
N ASP A 89 10.74 -10.36 -7.67
CA ASP A 89 11.35 -11.14 -6.59
C ASP A 89 10.50 -11.14 -5.31
N VAL A 90 9.82 -10.03 -5.02
CA VAL A 90 8.84 -9.96 -3.91
C VAL A 90 7.68 -10.93 -4.14
N GLU A 91 7.15 -10.99 -5.36
CA GLU A 91 6.05 -11.89 -5.72
C GLU A 91 6.49 -13.37 -5.63
N GLU A 92 7.70 -13.71 -6.09
CA GLU A 92 8.27 -15.05 -5.93
C GLU A 92 8.32 -15.44 -4.43
N LEU A 93 8.81 -14.54 -3.57
CA LEU A 93 8.89 -14.81 -2.13
C LEU A 93 7.53 -14.91 -1.44
N LEU A 94 6.57 -14.05 -1.80
CA LEU A 94 5.21 -14.12 -1.27
C LEU A 94 4.54 -15.44 -1.67
N SER A 95 4.67 -15.85 -2.94
CA SER A 95 4.13 -17.13 -3.41
C SER A 95 4.71 -18.31 -2.61
N LYS A 96 6.01 -18.30 -2.35
CA LYS A 96 6.67 -19.33 -1.54
C LYS A 96 6.24 -19.27 -0.07
N ALA A 97 6.16 -18.09 0.53
CA ALA A 97 5.66 -17.92 1.89
C ALA A 97 4.23 -18.46 2.07
N ARG A 98 3.38 -18.33 1.02
CA ARG A 98 2.04 -18.91 0.99
C ARG A 98 2.09 -20.44 1.03
N THR A 99 2.96 -21.07 0.23
CA THR A 99 3.12 -22.54 0.23
C THR A 99 3.60 -23.07 1.59
N GLU A 100 4.45 -22.30 2.27
CA GLU A 100 4.95 -22.62 3.61
C GLU A 100 3.95 -22.28 4.73
N LYS A 101 2.76 -21.76 4.38
CA LYS A 101 1.68 -21.35 5.30
C LYS A 101 2.13 -20.37 6.38
N LEU A 102 3.05 -19.47 6.04
CA LEU A 102 3.48 -18.43 6.96
C LEU A 102 2.35 -17.45 7.24
N ARG A 103 2.29 -16.99 8.49
CA ARG A 103 1.41 -15.90 8.90
C ARG A 103 2.21 -14.61 8.77
N PHE A 104 1.55 -13.55 8.33
CA PHE A 104 2.11 -12.21 8.31
C PHE A 104 1.15 -11.27 9.03
N SER A 105 1.68 -10.17 9.55
CA SER A 105 0.88 -9.11 10.18
C SER A 105 0.22 -8.19 9.14
N ASP A 106 -0.91 -7.57 9.52
CA ASP A 106 -1.53 -6.50 8.72
C ASP A 106 -0.55 -5.34 8.48
N GLU A 107 0.27 -4.96 9.47
CA GLU A 107 1.26 -3.89 9.31
C GLU A 107 2.36 -4.25 8.28
N PHE A 108 2.72 -5.52 8.12
CA PHE A 108 3.58 -5.96 7.02
C PHE A 108 2.93 -5.68 5.66
N PHE A 109 1.68 -6.14 5.47
CA PHE A 109 0.95 -5.92 4.22
C PHE A 109 0.67 -4.44 3.95
N TYR A 110 0.33 -3.66 4.98
CA TYR A 110 0.17 -2.21 4.86
C TYR A 110 1.42 -1.54 4.28
N ARG A 111 2.61 -1.88 4.81
CA ARG A 111 3.88 -1.33 4.29
C ARG A 111 4.13 -1.76 2.86
N LEU A 112 3.88 -3.03 2.54
CA LEU A 112 4.04 -3.55 1.18
C LEU A 112 3.10 -2.87 0.17
N ILE A 113 1.81 -2.77 0.49
CA ILE A 113 0.79 -2.07 -0.31
C ILE A 113 1.18 -0.61 -0.51
N LYS A 114 1.67 0.05 0.55
CA LYS A 114 2.17 1.43 0.48
C LYS A 114 3.36 1.58 -0.46
N MET A 115 4.27 0.61 -0.49
CA MET A 115 5.38 0.59 -1.44
C MET A 115 4.90 0.41 -2.88
N TYR A 116 3.96 -0.51 -3.14
CA TYR A 116 3.37 -0.69 -4.48
C TYR A 116 2.64 0.58 -4.98
N GLY A 117 1.86 1.22 -4.11
CA GLY A 117 1.09 2.41 -4.47
C GLY A 117 1.95 3.65 -4.72
N ASN A 118 2.89 3.96 -3.81
CA ASN A 118 3.67 5.20 -3.87
C ASN A 118 4.94 5.09 -4.70
N VAL A 119 5.69 4.00 -4.54
CA VAL A 119 7.06 3.89 -5.08
C VAL A 119 7.08 3.21 -6.44
N ALA A 120 6.18 2.26 -6.64
CA ALA A 120 6.07 1.48 -7.87
C ALA A 120 5.09 2.06 -8.89
N GLU A 121 4.23 3.00 -8.47
CA GLU A 121 3.10 3.50 -9.26
C GLU A 121 2.23 2.37 -9.85
N HIS A 122 2.12 1.25 -9.13
CA HIS A 122 1.33 0.09 -9.52
C HIS A 122 0.11 -0.04 -8.59
N PRO A 123 -0.92 0.79 -8.76
CA PRO A 123 -2.12 0.77 -7.92
C PRO A 123 -2.85 -0.59 -7.99
N GLN A 124 -2.82 -1.24 -9.16
CA GLN A 124 -3.39 -2.57 -9.35
C GLN A 124 -2.73 -3.60 -8.43
N LYS A 125 -1.39 -3.63 -8.36
CA LYS A 125 -0.67 -4.58 -7.48
C LYS A 125 -0.96 -4.33 -6.00
N ALA A 126 -1.10 -3.07 -5.60
CA ALA A 126 -1.48 -2.71 -4.24
C ALA A 126 -2.88 -3.27 -3.89
N MET A 127 -3.82 -3.21 -4.85
CA MET A 127 -5.15 -3.80 -4.70
C MET A 127 -5.13 -5.33 -4.73
N ASP A 128 -4.42 -5.95 -5.67
CA ASP A 128 -4.30 -7.42 -5.75
C ASP A 128 -3.71 -7.99 -4.45
N THR A 129 -2.73 -7.28 -3.87
CA THR A 129 -2.14 -7.63 -2.57
C THR A 129 -3.19 -7.57 -1.44
N LEU A 130 -4.02 -6.51 -1.40
CA LEU A 130 -5.11 -6.39 -0.42
C LEU A 130 -6.08 -7.59 -0.51
N PHE A 131 -6.49 -7.94 -1.73
CA PHE A 131 -7.41 -9.07 -1.96
C PHE A 131 -6.77 -10.43 -1.70
N ALA A 132 -5.45 -10.54 -1.83
CA ALA A 132 -4.73 -11.78 -1.55
C ALA A 132 -4.50 -12.02 -0.05
N MET A 133 -4.62 -11.00 0.82
CA MET A 133 -4.34 -11.11 2.26
C MET A 133 -5.02 -12.31 2.94
N PRO A 134 -6.32 -12.62 2.71
CA PRO A 134 -6.97 -13.79 3.31
C PRO A 134 -6.27 -15.12 2.96
N GLY A 135 -5.65 -15.20 1.78
CA GLY A 135 -4.86 -16.35 1.35
C GLY A 135 -3.57 -16.56 2.15
N TYR A 136 -3.15 -15.57 2.93
CA TYR A 136 -2.03 -15.61 3.88
C TYR A 136 -2.50 -15.72 5.34
N ASN A 137 -3.77 -16.06 5.57
CA ASN A 137 -4.41 -16.08 6.90
C ASN A 137 -4.29 -14.74 7.66
N CYS A 138 -4.28 -13.64 6.92
CA CYS A 138 -4.21 -12.28 7.44
C CYS A 138 -5.39 -11.48 6.88
N TRP A 139 -5.99 -10.61 7.68
CA TRP A 139 -7.11 -9.78 7.24
C TRP A 139 -6.72 -8.31 7.32
N PRO A 140 -7.10 -7.50 6.33
CA PRO A 140 -6.75 -6.09 6.33
C PRO A 140 -7.46 -5.34 7.45
N SER A 141 -6.75 -4.42 8.10
CA SER A 141 -7.38 -3.45 8.97
C SER A 141 -8.10 -2.35 8.17
N THR A 142 -9.01 -1.62 8.82
CA THR A 142 -9.64 -0.42 8.23
C THR A 142 -8.59 0.59 7.76
N LYS A 143 -7.44 0.71 8.44
CA LYS A 143 -6.32 1.56 8.04
C LYS A 143 -5.73 1.11 6.70
N THR A 144 -5.43 -0.19 6.55
CA THR A 144 -4.88 -0.78 5.31
C THR A 144 -5.85 -0.61 4.15
N PHE A 145 -7.12 -0.91 4.39
CA PHE A 145 -8.19 -0.75 3.42
C PHE A 145 -8.37 0.71 2.96
N ASN A 146 -8.43 1.65 3.93
CA ASN A 146 -8.55 3.08 3.64
C ASN A 146 -7.36 3.63 2.84
N TYR A 147 -6.16 3.10 3.06
CA TYR A 147 -4.99 3.50 2.27
C TYR A 147 -5.16 3.13 0.79
N VAL A 148 -5.62 1.92 0.48
CA VAL A 148 -5.87 1.49 -0.90
C VAL A 148 -6.96 2.35 -1.54
N LEU A 149 -8.09 2.57 -0.87
CA LEU A 149 -9.14 3.45 -1.37
C LEU A 149 -8.63 4.86 -1.68
N HIS A 150 -7.90 5.47 -0.75
CA HIS A 150 -7.36 6.81 -0.93
C HIS A 150 -6.37 6.86 -2.10
N MET A 151 -5.50 5.86 -2.21
CA MET A 151 -4.52 5.74 -3.28
C MET A 151 -5.21 5.65 -4.65
N LEU A 152 -6.24 4.80 -4.80
CA LEU A 152 -7.00 4.66 -6.05
C LEU A 152 -7.72 5.96 -6.44
N VAL A 153 -8.35 6.64 -5.47
CA VAL A 153 -8.97 7.96 -5.68
C VAL A 153 -7.95 8.98 -6.16
N CYS A 154 -6.76 9.04 -5.54
CA CYS A 154 -5.69 9.94 -5.96
C CYS A 154 -5.15 9.62 -7.37
N LYS A 155 -5.14 8.35 -7.76
CA LYS A 155 -4.75 7.89 -9.10
C LYS A 155 -5.91 7.93 -10.11
N ARG A 156 -7.08 8.45 -9.72
CA ARG A 156 -8.30 8.62 -10.54
C ARG A 156 -8.85 7.31 -11.12
N GLN A 157 -8.60 6.18 -10.46
CA GLN A 157 -9.11 4.86 -10.88
C GLN A 157 -10.50 4.60 -10.28
N TYR A 158 -11.47 5.46 -10.60
CA TYR A 158 -12.77 5.48 -9.94
C TYR A 158 -13.62 4.23 -10.21
N GLU A 159 -13.45 3.61 -11.37
CA GLU A 159 -14.11 2.36 -11.76
C GLU A 159 -13.82 1.24 -10.75
N VAL A 160 -12.56 1.17 -10.31
CA VAL A 160 -12.06 0.14 -9.40
C VAL A 160 -12.33 0.50 -7.93
N VAL A 161 -12.43 1.79 -7.59
CA VAL A 161 -12.77 2.25 -6.23
C VAL A 161 -14.08 1.63 -5.74
N HIS A 162 -15.09 1.54 -6.60
CA HIS A 162 -16.37 0.92 -6.24
C HIS A 162 -16.22 -0.58 -5.94
N GLU A 163 -15.42 -1.31 -6.73
CA GLU A 163 -15.15 -2.73 -6.49
C GLU A 163 -14.48 -2.95 -5.13
N VAL A 164 -13.46 -2.15 -4.81
CA VAL A 164 -12.78 -2.22 -3.51
C VAL A 164 -13.76 -1.89 -2.39
N TYR A 165 -14.53 -0.81 -2.52
CA TYR A 165 -15.55 -0.45 -1.54
C TYR A 165 -16.55 -1.59 -1.26
N SER A 166 -17.15 -2.18 -2.31
CA SER A 166 -18.12 -3.27 -2.18
C SER A 166 -17.52 -4.55 -1.60
N SER A 167 -16.19 -4.70 -1.63
CA SER A 167 -15.51 -5.87 -1.09
C SER A 167 -15.33 -5.86 0.43
N ALA A 168 -15.55 -4.73 1.11
CA ALA A 168 -15.25 -4.56 2.54
C ALA A 168 -15.85 -5.68 3.44
N PRO A 169 -17.12 -6.11 3.27
CA PRO A 169 -17.68 -7.19 4.08
C PRO A 169 -16.98 -8.54 3.85
N ARG A 170 -16.58 -8.83 2.60
CA ARG A 170 -15.86 -10.07 2.26
C ARG A 170 -14.47 -10.11 2.87
N LEU A 171 -13.87 -8.94 3.08
CA LEU A 171 -12.57 -8.77 3.75
C LEU A 171 -12.71 -8.60 5.28
N GLY A 172 -13.92 -8.68 5.84
CA GLY A 172 -14.18 -8.48 7.26
C GLY A 172 -13.88 -7.06 7.74
N VAL A 173 -13.87 -6.07 6.85
CA VAL A 173 -13.58 -4.67 7.16
C VAL A 173 -14.86 -3.91 7.43
N THR A 174 -14.95 -3.29 8.60
CA THR A 174 -15.97 -2.29 8.91
C THR A 174 -15.47 -0.92 8.46
N LEU A 175 -16.24 -0.27 7.58
CA LEU A 175 -15.94 1.08 7.10
C LEU A 175 -16.17 2.11 8.19
N ASP A 176 -15.34 3.13 8.21
CA ASP A 176 -15.42 4.23 9.16
C ASP A 176 -15.66 5.57 8.45
N THR A 177 -15.81 6.64 9.23
CA THR A 177 -15.97 8.01 8.69
C THR A 177 -14.82 8.38 7.73
N CYS A 178 -13.61 7.87 7.94
CA CYS A 178 -12.48 8.11 7.04
C CYS A 178 -12.70 7.42 5.68
N SER A 179 -13.16 6.16 5.66
CA SER A 179 -13.53 5.44 4.43
C SER A 179 -14.54 6.23 3.60
N PHE A 180 -15.64 6.67 4.22
CA PHE A 180 -16.67 7.43 3.54
C PHE A 180 -16.19 8.79 3.04
N ASN A 181 -15.37 9.50 3.82
CA ASN A 181 -14.78 10.77 3.40
C ASN A 181 -13.91 10.61 2.15
N ILE A 182 -13.15 9.52 2.06
CA ILE A 182 -12.34 9.19 0.87
C ILE A 182 -13.24 8.97 -0.35
N LEU A 183 -14.32 8.21 -0.19
CA LEU A 183 -15.25 7.88 -1.28
C LEU A 183 -16.03 9.11 -1.77
N VAL A 184 -16.56 9.93 -0.86
CA VAL A 184 -17.24 11.19 -1.18
C VAL A 184 -16.30 12.11 -1.96
N LYS A 185 -15.05 12.24 -1.52
CA LYS A 185 -14.01 13.00 -2.23
C LYS A 185 -13.78 12.43 -3.64
N GLY A 186 -13.67 11.11 -3.78
CA GLY A 186 -13.49 10.44 -5.07
C GLY A 186 -14.65 10.69 -6.04
N LEU A 187 -15.88 10.52 -5.58
CA LEU A 187 -17.09 10.77 -6.38
C LEU A 187 -17.19 12.23 -6.82
N CYS A 188 -16.88 13.18 -5.93
CA CYS A 188 -16.83 14.61 -6.28
C CYS A 188 -15.78 14.91 -7.36
N GLN A 189 -14.58 14.31 -7.25
CA GLN A 189 -13.51 14.48 -8.24
C GLN A 189 -13.84 13.87 -9.60
N TYR A 190 -14.61 12.78 -9.61
CA TYR A 190 -15.11 12.14 -10.83
C TYR A 190 -16.34 12.86 -11.42
N GLY A 191 -16.95 13.76 -10.66
CA GLY A 191 -18.11 14.56 -11.08
C GLY A 191 -19.47 13.92 -10.79
N LYS A 192 -19.51 12.83 -10.03
CA LYS A 192 -20.71 12.09 -9.64
C LYS A 192 -21.29 12.61 -8.31
N PHE A 193 -21.81 13.84 -8.34
CA PHE A 193 -22.30 14.53 -7.14
C PHE A 193 -23.53 13.88 -6.53
N ASP A 194 -24.45 13.35 -7.34
CA ASP A 194 -25.67 12.70 -6.84
C ASP A 194 -25.32 11.44 -6.04
N GLU A 195 -24.39 10.61 -6.55
CA GLU A 195 -23.87 9.45 -5.83
C GLU A 195 -23.15 9.86 -4.53
N ALA A 196 -22.40 10.97 -4.54
CA ALA A 196 -21.76 11.49 -3.34
C ALA A 196 -22.78 11.93 -2.26
N ILE A 197 -23.91 12.54 -2.67
CA ILE A 197 -25.01 12.88 -1.77
C ILE A 197 -25.68 11.61 -1.22
N SER A 198 -25.97 10.63 -2.08
CA SER A 198 -26.53 9.34 -1.63
C SER A 198 -25.64 8.68 -0.60
N LEU A 199 -24.31 8.71 -0.81
CA LEU A 199 -23.35 8.14 0.13
C LEU A 199 -23.35 8.87 1.48
N LEU A 200 -23.47 10.21 1.48
CA LEU A 200 -23.62 11.01 2.70
C LEU A 200 -24.85 10.61 3.52
N HIS A 201 -25.98 10.37 2.86
CA HIS A 201 -27.21 9.93 3.53
C HIS A 201 -27.16 8.47 4.01
N GLU A 202 -26.29 7.65 3.44
CA GLU A 202 -26.12 6.26 3.86
C GLU A 202 -25.20 6.11 5.08
N MET A 203 -24.26 7.05 5.31
CA MET A 203 -23.33 7.01 6.45
C MET A 203 -24.02 6.71 7.79
N PRO A 204 -25.12 7.39 8.18
CA PRO A 204 -25.78 7.14 9.47
C PRO A 204 -26.34 5.73 9.61
N LYS A 205 -26.80 5.11 8.52
CA LYS A 205 -27.29 3.73 8.51
C LYS A 205 -26.16 2.72 8.71
N GLN A 206 -24.95 3.12 8.34
CA GLN A 206 -23.71 2.36 8.54
C GLN A 206 -23.02 2.71 9.88
N GLY A 207 -23.72 3.42 10.78
CA GLY A 207 -23.20 3.77 12.11
C GLY A 207 -22.19 4.92 12.13
N CYS A 208 -21.99 5.62 11.01
CA CYS A 208 -21.05 6.74 10.90
C CYS A 208 -21.80 8.06 10.66
N GLN A 209 -21.31 9.17 11.21
CA GLN A 209 -21.91 10.48 10.94
C GLN A 209 -21.01 11.29 9.99
N PRO A 210 -21.57 11.91 8.94
CA PRO A 210 -20.86 12.93 8.18
C PRO A 210 -20.35 14.03 9.11
N ASN A 211 -19.09 14.43 8.97
CA ASN A 211 -18.50 15.47 9.81
C ASN A 211 -18.29 16.77 9.02
N ALA A 212 -17.84 17.82 9.70
CA ALA A 212 -17.56 19.11 9.07
C ALA A 212 -16.63 18.97 7.86
N THR A 213 -15.59 18.12 7.95
CA THR A 213 -14.66 17.85 6.84
C THR A 213 -15.37 17.25 5.63
N THR A 214 -16.32 16.33 5.84
CA THR A 214 -17.10 15.71 4.76
C THR A 214 -17.89 16.76 3.99
N TYR A 215 -18.66 17.59 4.71
CA TYR A 215 -19.47 18.64 4.10
C TYR A 215 -18.63 19.75 3.46
N SER A 216 -17.54 20.19 4.11
CA SER A 216 -16.63 21.18 3.53
C SER A 216 -16.01 20.69 2.23
N THR A 217 -15.63 19.41 2.15
CA THR A 217 -15.10 18.81 0.93
C THR A 217 -16.14 18.86 -0.19
N PHE A 218 -17.36 18.43 0.10
CA PHE A 218 -18.46 18.42 -0.87
C PHE A 218 -18.79 19.84 -1.38
N MET A 219 -18.98 20.80 -0.48
CA MET A 219 -19.27 22.20 -0.84
C MET A 219 -18.16 22.82 -1.70
N HIS A 220 -16.89 22.56 -1.37
CA HIS A 220 -15.76 23.03 -2.14
C HIS A 220 -15.80 22.57 -3.60
N PHE A 221 -16.09 21.28 -3.85
CA PHE A 221 -16.20 20.76 -5.23
C PHE A 221 -17.42 21.32 -5.98
N LEU A 222 -18.56 21.55 -5.30
CA LEU A 222 -19.72 22.20 -5.91
C LEU A 222 -19.42 23.65 -6.34
N CYS A 223 -18.71 24.42 -5.52
CA CYS A 223 -18.29 25.78 -5.85
C CYS A 223 -17.34 25.81 -7.05
N GLN A 224 -16.37 24.89 -7.13
CA GLN A 224 -15.49 24.80 -8.29
C GLN A 224 -16.25 24.48 -9.59
N ARG A 225 -17.21 23.55 -9.54
CA ARG A 225 -18.06 23.22 -10.69
C ARG A 225 -18.91 24.41 -11.16
N SER A 226 -19.48 25.18 -10.22
CA SER A 226 -20.32 26.33 -10.56
C SER A 226 -19.49 27.46 -11.20
N GLN A 227 -18.24 27.65 -10.78
CA GLN A 227 -17.31 28.61 -11.39
C GLN A 227 -16.85 28.17 -12.78
N GLY A 228 -16.52 26.88 -12.98
CA GLY A 228 -16.15 26.37 -14.31
C GLY A 228 -17.27 26.50 -15.36
N ARG A 229 -18.53 26.40 -14.94
CA ARG A 229 -19.70 26.67 -15.82
C ARG A 229 -19.90 28.14 -16.18
N LYS A 230 -19.36 29.08 -15.40
CA LYS A 230 -19.44 30.52 -15.70
C LYS A 230 -18.47 30.91 -16.82
N SER A 231 -17.33 30.23 -16.96
CA SER A 231 -16.36 30.49 -18.04
C SER A 231 -16.80 29.98 -19.42
N ASP A 232 -17.70 29.01 -19.49
CA ASP A 232 -18.23 28.47 -20.77
C ASP A 232 -19.54 29.14 -21.21
N ARG A 233 -20.09 30.03 -20.37
CA ARG A 233 -21.16 30.97 -20.76
C ARG A 233 -20.57 32.35 -20.98
N GLY A 234 -19.64 32.43 -21.94
CA GLY A 234 -19.30 33.69 -22.60
C GLY A 234 -20.59 34.33 -23.11
N ILE A 235 -20.88 35.51 -22.57
CA ILE A 235 -22.00 36.39 -22.87
C ILE A 235 -22.14 36.50 -24.40
N ARG A 236 -23.18 35.92 -24.99
CA ARG A 236 -23.62 36.40 -26.31
C ARG A 236 -24.27 37.76 -26.08
N PRO A 237 -23.72 38.86 -26.62
CA PRO A 237 -24.40 40.14 -26.53
C PRO A 237 -25.74 39.99 -27.25
N VAL A 238 -26.82 40.31 -26.55
CA VAL A 238 -28.12 40.55 -27.17
C VAL A 238 -27.91 41.76 -28.09
N GLN A 239 -27.87 41.53 -29.40
CA GLN A 239 -27.97 42.65 -30.33
C GLN A 239 -29.39 43.19 -30.22
N VAL A 240 -29.50 44.34 -29.58
CA VAL A 240 -30.64 45.25 -29.77
C VAL A 240 -30.27 46.10 -30.96
N ASN A 241 -31.03 45.94 -32.06
CA ASN A 241 -31.20 46.77 -33.26
C ASN A 241 -32.00 45.88 -34.23
N ASP A 242 -33.13 46.24 -34.84
CA ASP A 242 -33.83 47.50 -35.04
C ASP A 242 -35.32 47.17 -35.32
N PHE A 243 -36.22 48.03 -34.85
CA PHE A 243 -37.43 48.60 -35.49
C PHE A 243 -38.41 49.09 -34.42
#